data_AF-A0A396KCU9-F1
#
_entry.id   AF-A0A396KCU9-F1
#
_cell.length_a   1.000
_cell.length_b   1.000
_cell.length_c   1.000
_cell.angle_alpha   90.00
_cell.angle_beta   90.00
_cell.angle_gamma   90.00
#
_symmetry.space_group_name_H-M   'P 1'
#
loop_
_entity.id
_entity.type
_entity.pdbx_description
1 polymer ?
#
loop_
_entity_poly.entity_id
_entity_poly.type
_entity_poly.pdbx_seq_one_letter_code
_entity_poly.pdbx_strand_id
1 'polypeptide(L)'
;MKRVKILVCGFSLAIALVALPFPYIDDITSGLGFSIAAVLFAWLGILERRGAKNGYKRDVRLYSASTMMKVVHVEESEYDRWEDQPDGSSKLRREKAYLPTYEYSVNGKTYRYLSFQSVSSKRDVGKQVVGYYKPDRPDLITENRPRKPVFGGFLYFYGAAICLFFGIVTFTGM
;
A
#
# COMPACT_ATOMS: atom_id res chain seq x y z
N MET A 1 -5.18 -10.06 -46.91
CA MET A 1 -4.33 -8.88 -47.22
C MET A 1 -5.09 -7.55 -47.37
N LYS A 2 -6.35 -7.51 -47.88
CA LYS A 2 -7.10 -6.25 -48.06
C LYS A 2 -7.49 -5.53 -46.76
N ARG A 3 -7.88 -6.26 -45.70
CA ARG A 3 -8.28 -5.66 -44.40
C ARG A 3 -7.13 -5.03 -43.61
N VAL A 4 -5.92 -5.59 -43.72
CA VAL A 4 -4.71 -5.06 -43.04
C VAL A 4 -4.30 -3.72 -43.67
N LYS A 5 -4.40 -3.57 -44.99
CA LYS A 5 -4.10 -2.31 -45.68
C LYS A 5 -5.06 -1.18 -45.28
N ILE A 6 -6.34 -1.49 -45.04
CA ILE A 6 -7.34 -0.50 -44.60
C ILE A 6 -7.06 -0.07 -43.15
N LEU A 7 -6.74 -1.01 -42.27
CA LEU A 7 -6.41 -0.71 -40.87
C LEU A 7 -5.13 0.13 -40.75
N VAL A 8 -4.10 -0.22 -41.54
CA VAL A 8 -2.84 0.53 -41.59
C VAL A 8 -3.06 1.92 -42.18
N CYS A 9 -3.82 2.04 -43.28
CA CYS A 9 -4.12 3.34 -43.89
C CYS A 9 -4.94 4.25 -42.97
N GLY A 10 -5.92 3.71 -42.24
CA GLY A 10 -6.66 4.46 -41.22
C GLY A 10 -5.80 4.90 -40.04
N PHE A 11 -4.86 4.05 -39.60
CA PHE A 11 -3.93 4.37 -38.51
C PHE A 11 -2.88 5.41 -38.95
N SER A 12 -2.38 5.32 -40.18
CA SER A 12 -1.48 6.31 -40.78
C SER A 12 -2.16 7.65 -40.99
N LEU A 13 -3.43 7.66 -41.41
CA LEU A 13 -4.21 8.90 -41.56
C LEU A 13 -4.47 9.56 -40.20
N ALA A 14 -4.76 8.77 -39.16
CA ALA A 14 -4.93 9.28 -37.79
C ALA A 14 -3.63 9.87 -37.21
N ILE A 15 -2.47 9.24 -37.46
CA ILE A 15 -1.16 9.75 -37.07
C ILE A 15 -0.80 11.02 -37.86
N ALA A 16 -1.08 11.06 -39.17
CA ALA A 16 -0.85 12.22 -40.01
C ALA A 16 -1.75 13.41 -39.63
N LEU A 17 -2.98 13.16 -39.17
CA LEU A 17 -3.88 14.20 -38.66
C LEU A 17 -3.40 14.78 -37.32
N VAL A 18 -2.80 13.95 -36.47
CA VAL A 18 -2.18 14.35 -35.19
C VAL A 18 -0.85 15.09 -35.40
N ALA A 19 -0.13 14.80 -36.48
CA ALA A 19 1.16 15.42 -36.79
C ALA A 19 1.08 16.74 -37.59
N LEU A 20 -0.13 17.20 -37.93
CA LEU A 20 -0.31 18.52 -38.53
C LEU A 20 -0.13 19.59 -37.44
N PRO A 21 0.84 20.52 -37.59
CA PRO A 21 1.12 21.54 -36.58
C PRO A 21 0.09 22.66 -36.74
N PHE A 22 -1.13 22.39 -36.27
CA PHE A 22 -2.08 23.44 -35.99
C PHE A 22 -1.81 23.90 -34.55
N PRO A 23 -1.25 25.09 -34.33
CA PRO A 23 -0.90 25.57 -32.98
C PRO A 23 -2.12 25.70 -32.04
N TYR A 24 -3.34 25.59 -32.58
CA TYR A 24 -4.59 25.56 -31.82
C TYR A 24 -5.02 24.15 -31.39
N ILE A 25 -4.45 23.10 -31.99
CA ILE A 25 -4.77 21.70 -31.68
C ILE A 25 -3.92 21.19 -30.53
N ASP A 26 -2.71 21.71 -30.30
CA ASP A 26 -1.82 21.24 -29.23
C ASP A 26 -2.37 21.49 -27.81
N ASP A 27 -2.96 22.66 -27.55
CA ASP A 27 -3.57 22.98 -26.25
C ASP A 27 -4.85 22.18 -25.98
N ILE A 28 -5.67 21.99 -27.03
CA ILE A 28 -6.91 21.19 -26.94
C ILE A 28 -6.58 19.70 -26.80
N THR A 29 -5.57 19.19 -27.51
CA THR A 29 -5.15 17.78 -27.47
C THR A 29 -4.48 17.44 -26.15
N SER A 30 -3.66 18.33 -25.60
CA SER A 30 -3.03 18.17 -24.29
C SER A 30 -4.04 18.28 -23.15
N GLY A 31 -4.92 19.29 -23.14
CA GLY A 31 -5.97 19.46 -22.14
C GLY A 31 -6.97 18.29 -22.11
N LEU A 32 -7.34 17.76 -23.28
CA LEU A 32 -8.20 16.58 -23.39
C LEU A 32 -7.46 15.32 -22.88
N GLY A 33 -6.17 15.19 -23.20
CA GLY A 33 -5.31 14.11 -22.69
C GLY A 33 -5.22 14.12 -21.16
N PHE A 34 -5.01 15.28 -20.55
CA PHE A 34 -5.00 15.44 -19.09
C PHE A 34 -6.34 15.13 -18.44
N SER A 35 -7.45 15.51 -19.08
CA SER A 35 -8.81 15.22 -18.60
C SER A 35 -9.11 13.72 -18.63
N ILE A 36 -8.75 13.02 -19.71
CA ILE A 36 -8.89 11.56 -19.82
C ILE A 36 -8.00 10.88 -18.78
N ALA A 37 -6.76 11.33 -18.61
CA ALA A 37 -5.85 10.80 -17.60
C ALA A 37 -6.40 10.98 -16.17
N ALA A 38 -6.99 12.14 -15.85
CA ALA A 38 -7.63 12.38 -14.56
C ALA A 38 -8.77 11.41 -14.27
N VAL A 39 -9.63 11.14 -15.26
CA VAL A 39 -10.73 10.16 -15.14
C VAL A 39 -10.18 8.74 -14.94
N LEU A 40 -9.14 8.36 -15.68
CA LEU A 40 -8.50 7.04 -15.53
C LEU A 40 -7.87 6.86 -14.14
N PHE A 41 -7.16 7.87 -13.64
CA PHE A 41 -6.57 7.85 -12.31
C PHE A 41 -7.64 7.80 -11.21
N ALA A 42 -8.73 8.57 -11.35
CA ALA A 42 -9.85 8.50 -10.43
C ALA A 42 -10.50 7.10 -10.43
N TRP A 43 -10.68 6.49 -11.59
CA TRP A 43 -11.20 5.13 -11.72
C TRP A 43 -10.29 4.09 -11.06
N LEU A 44 -8.98 4.14 -11.33
CA LEU A 44 -7.99 3.26 -10.70
C LEU A 44 -7.96 3.45 -9.17
N GLY A 45 -8.02 4.69 -8.69
CA GLY A 45 -8.11 4.99 -7.26
C GLY A 45 -9.35 4.40 -6.60
N ILE A 46 -10.50 4.42 -7.28
CA ILE A 46 -11.73 3.76 -6.81
C ILE A 46 -11.56 2.24 -6.78
N LEU A 47 -10.95 1.65 -7.81
CA LEU A 47 -10.72 0.20 -7.88
C LEU A 47 -9.81 -0.27 -6.74
N GLU A 48 -8.68 0.40 -6.53
CA GLU A 48 -7.74 0.09 -5.44
C GLU A 48 -8.43 0.26 -4.07
N ARG A 49 -9.19 1.35 -3.88
CA ARG A 49 -9.92 1.59 -2.64
C ARG A 49 -10.99 0.52 -2.38
N ARG A 50 -11.67 0.02 -3.42
CA ARG A 50 -12.60 -1.12 -3.30
C ARG A 50 -11.84 -2.40 -2.92
N GLY A 51 -10.71 -2.67 -3.57
CA GLY A 51 -9.83 -3.81 -3.26
C GLY A 51 -9.37 -3.80 -1.80
N ALA A 52 -8.82 -2.67 -1.34
CA ALA A 52 -8.35 -2.50 0.02
C ALA A 52 -9.50 -2.64 1.05
N LYS A 53 -10.67 -2.04 0.79
CA LYS A 53 -11.85 -2.20 1.66
C LYS A 53 -12.33 -3.65 1.73
N ASN A 54 -12.29 -4.38 0.61
CA ASN A 54 -12.70 -5.79 0.56
C ASN A 54 -11.69 -6.67 1.29
N GLY A 55 -10.38 -6.42 1.13
CA GLY A 55 -9.32 -7.06 1.92
C GLY A 55 -9.53 -6.84 3.41
N TYR A 56 -9.73 -5.58 3.83
CA TYR A 56 -10.05 -5.24 5.21
C TYR A 56 -11.28 -5.97 5.76
N LYS A 57 -12.40 -5.99 5.02
CA LYS A 57 -13.61 -6.73 5.44
C LYS A 57 -13.34 -8.22 5.58
N ARG A 58 -12.52 -8.80 4.69
CA ARG A 58 -12.12 -10.21 4.73
C ARG A 58 -11.26 -10.47 5.97
N ASP A 59 -10.26 -9.64 6.23
CA ASP A 59 -9.34 -9.82 7.37
C ASP A 59 -10.06 -9.65 8.71
N VAL A 60 -10.99 -8.68 8.81
CA VAL A 60 -11.83 -8.53 10.01
C VAL A 60 -12.72 -9.75 10.25
N ARG A 61 -13.24 -10.38 9.18
CA ARG A 61 -14.03 -11.62 9.30
C ARG A 61 -13.16 -12.82 9.64
N LEU A 62 -11.97 -12.91 9.05
CA LEU A 62 -11.04 -14.01 9.30
C LEU A 62 -10.49 -13.95 10.72
N TYR A 63 -10.08 -12.77 11.19
CA TYR A 63 -9.50 -12.55 12.52
C TYR A 63 -10.52 -11.93 13.48
N SER A 64 -11.69 -12.55 13.58
CA SER A 64 -12.80 -12.03 14.40
C SER A 64 -12.65 -12.37 15.88
N ALA A 65 -11.97 -13.47 16.21
CA ALA A 65 -11.78 -13.91 17.58
C ALA A 65 -10.49 -13.35 18.17
N SER A 66 -10.52 -13.04 19.47
CA SER A 66 -9.37 -12.55 20.22
C SER A 66 -9.05 -13.48 21.38
N THR A 67 -7.76 -13.65 21.67
CA THR A 67 -7.28 -14.39 22.84
C THR A 67 -6.20 -13.61 23.57
N MET A 68 -6.11 -13.82 24.88
CA MET A 68 -4.98 -13.32 25.66
C MET A 68 -3.77 -14.21 25.35
N MET A 69 -2.69 -13.57 24.92
CA MET A 69 -1.39 -14.18 24.67
C MET A 69 -0.44 -13.73 25.77
N LYS A 70 0.35 -14.66 26.30
CA LYS A 70 1.39 -14.38 27.29
C LYS A 70 2.74 -14.36 26.60
N VAL A 71 3.54 -13.33 26.86
CA VAL A 71 4.96 -13.32 26.44
C VAL A 71 5.70 -14.37 27.25
N VAL A 72 6.29 -15.37 26.60
CA VAL A 72 7.03 -16.45 27.27
C VAL A 72 8.52 -16.31 27.07
N HIS A 73 8.93 -15.92 25.88
CA HIS A 73 10.33 -15.72 25.55
C HIS A 73 10.49 -14.41 24.78
N VAL A 74 11.65 -13.76 24.93
CA VAL A 74 12.01 -12.59 24.14
C VAL A 74 13.42 -12.83 23.66
N GLU A 75 13.54 -13.05 22.37
CA GLU A 75 14.85 -13.18 21.72
C GLU A 75 15.42 -11.78 21.54
N GLU A 76 16.65 -11.59 22.02
CA GLU A 76 17.38 -10.32 21.92
C GLU A 76 18.41 -10.45 20.80
N SER A 77 18.27 -9.63 19.77
CA SER A 77 19.22 -9.52 18.67
C SER A 77 19.88 -8.15 18.73
N GLU A 78 21.21 -8.13 18.86
CA GLU A 78 22.00 -6.91 18.76
C GLU A 78 22.48 -6.76 17.32
N TYR A 79 22.26 -5.59 16.72
CA TYR A 79 22.79 -5.26 15.41
C TYR A 79 23.40 -3.87 15.44
N ASP A 80 24.52 -3.74 14.74
CA ASP A 80 25.20 -2.47 14.61
C ASP A 80 24.64 -1.74 13.39
N ARG A 81 24.18 -0.51 13.60
CA ARG A 81 23.65 0.36 12.55
C ARG A 81 24.53 1.60 12.44
N TRP A 82 25.04 1.87 11.25
CA TRP A 82 25.71 3.12 10.94
C TRP A 82 24.66 4.23 10.78
N GLU A 83 24.81 5.32 11.53
CA GLU A 83 23.95 6.49 11.46
C GLU A 83 24.79 7.68 11.02
N ASP A 84 24.44 8.27 9.88
CA ASP A 84 25.13 9.45 9.34
C ASP A 84 24.67 10.69 10.10
N GLN A 85 25.63 11.39 10.69
CA GLN A 85 25.39 12.63 11.40
C GLN A 85 25.38 13.82 10.43
N PRO A 86 24.70 14.92 10.80
CA PRO A 86 24.64 16.13 9.97
C PRO A 86 26.01 16.82 9.81
N ASP A 87 27.02 16.43 10.58
CA ASP A 87 28.41 16.87 10.46
C ASP A 87 29.22 16.08 9.40
N GLY A 88 28.61 15.11 8.73
CA GLY A 88 29.24 14.26 7.71
C GLY A 88 30.04 13.07 8.29
N SER A 89 30.02 12.86 9.60
CA SER A 89 30.60 11.69 10.25
C SER A 89 29.57 10.56 10.39
N SER A 90 29.99 9.30 10.23
CA SER A 90 29.13 8.15 10.52
C SER A 90 29.44 7.61 11.91
N LYS A 91 28.41 7.45 12.76
CA LYS A 91 28.53 6.88 14.10
C LYS A 91 27.95 5.47 14.12
N LEU A 92 28.71 4.51 14.66
CA LEU A 92 28.20 3.17 14.92
C LEU A 92 27.25 3.22 16.12
N ARG A 93 25.98 2.93 15.90
CA ARG A 93 24.96 2.83 16.93
C ARG A 93 24.57 1.37 17.10
N ARG A 94 24.76 0.84 18.30
CA ARG A 94 24.28 -0.51 18.64
C ARG A 94 22.79 -0.43 18.95
N GLU A 95 21.98 -1.01 18.08
CA GLU A 95 20.54 -1.12 18.27
C GLU A 95 20.20 -2.54 18.76
N LYS A 96 19.22 -2.61 19.65
CA LYS A 96 18.70 -3.88 20.20
C LYS A 96 17.31 -4.12 19.60
N ALA A 97 17.15 -5.22 18.89
CA ALA A 97 15.84 -5.73 18.48
C ALA A 97 15.39 -6.82 19.45
N TYR A 98 14.14 -6.71 19.90
CA TYR A 98 13.51 -7.73 20.74
C TYR A 98 12.42 -8.43 19.93
N LEU A 99 12.49 -9.76 19.83
CA LEU A 99 11.53 -10.61 19.12
C LEU A 99 10.76 -11.46 20.14
N PRO A 100 9.55 -11.04 20.54
CA PRO A 100 8.77 -11.78 21.53
C PRO A 100 8.16 -13.05 20.94
N THR A 101 8.26 -14.15 21.69
CA THR A 101 7.50 -15.38 21.51
C THR A 101 6.36 -15.39 22.51
N TYR A 102 5.16 -15.66 22.00
CA TYR A 102 3.95 -15.70 22.79
C TYR A 102 3.38 -17.12 22.89
N GLU A 103 2.76 -17.42 24.01
CA GLU A 103 1.93 -18.61 24.19
C GLU A 103 0.48 -18.22 24.47
N TYR A 104 -0.43 -19.01 23.96
CA TYR A 104 -1.87 -18.83 24.17
C TYR A 104 -2.58 -20.17 24.08
N SER A 105 -3.72 -20.29 24.76
CA SER A 105 -4.53 -21.50 24.73
C SER A 105 -5.90 -21.21 24.15
N VAL A 106 -6.28 -21.96 23.12
CA VAL A 106 -7.60 -21.88 22.49
C VAL A 106 -8.21 -23.28 22.51
N ASN A 107 -9.44 -23.41 23.01
CA ASN A 107 -10.17 -24.68 23.09
C ASN A 107 -9.37 -25.80 23.78
N GLY A 108 -8.63 -25.47 24.85
CA GLY A 108 -7.82 -26.43 25.61
C GLY A 108 -6.50 -26.84 24.96
N LYS A 109 -6.16 -26.30 23.78
CA LYS A 109 -4.88 -26.54 23.11
C LYS A 109 -3.99 -25.30 23.21
N THR A 110 -2.74 -25.51 23.63
CA THR A 110 -1.73 -24.45 23.71
C THR A 110 -0.98 -24.32 22.40
N TYR A 111 -0.80 -23.08 21.99
CA TYR A 111 -0.12 -22.67 20.77
C TYR A 111 1.01 -21.71 21.10
N ARG A 112 2.07 -21.77 20.29
CA ARG A 112 3.21 -20.87 20.38
C ARG A 112 3.33 -20.08 19.10
N TYR A 113 3.44 -18.76 19.21
CA TYR A 113 3.57 -17.85 18.10
C TYR A 113 4.82 -16.99 18.26
N LEU A 114 5.70 -17.03 17.26
CA LEU A 114 6.86 -16.16 17.19
C LEU A 114 6.46 -14.86 16.48
N SER A 115 6.66 -13.72 17.14
CA SER A 115 6.49 -12.43 16.50
C SER A 115 7.56 -12.20 15.45
N PHE A 116 7.15 -11.71 14.28
CA PHE A 116 8.08 -11.14 13.31
C PHE A 116 8.26 -9.62 13.48
N GLN A 117 7.54 -9.00 14.43
CA GLN A 117 7.68 -7.59 14.72
C GLN A 117 8.74 -7.38 15.80
N SER A 118 9.90 -6.85 15.38
CA SER A 118 10.89 -6.38 16.33
C SER A 118 10.31 -5.22 17.12
N VAL A 119 10.30 -5.35 18.44
CA VAL A 119 9.92 -4.27 19.34
C VAL A 119 11.18 -3.55 19.81
N SER A 120 11.14 -2.22 19.87
CA SER A 120 12.28 -1.38 20.26
C SER A 120 12.59 -1.46 21.77
N SER A 121 11.67 -2.01 22.56
CA SER A 121 11.79 -2.15 24.00
C SER A 121 11.48 -3.57 24.42
N LYS A 122 12.28 -4.11 25.34
CA LYS A 122 12.09 -5.42 25.93
C LYS A 122 10.71 -5.48 26.57
N ARG A 123 9.85 -6.39 26.08
CA ARG A 123 8.59 -6.68 26.75
C ARG A 123 8.87 -7.56 27.97
N ASP A 124 8.24 -7.24 29.09
CA ASP A 124 8.34 -8.08 30.28
C ASP A 124 7.76 -9.47 29.99
N VAL A 125 8.51 -10.51 30.36
CA VAL A 125 8.05 -11.88 30.29
C VAL A 125 6.86 -12.04 31.24
N GLY A 126 5.80 -12.67 30.75
CA GLY A 126 4.53 -12.79 31.47
C GLY A 126 3.53 -11.68 31.21
N LYS A 127 3.91 -10.61 30.50
CA LYS A 127 2.97 -9.59 30.04
C LYS A 127 1.90 -10.23 29.14
N GLN A 128 0.65 -9.89 29.41
CA GLN A 128 -0.47 -10.35 28.60
C GLN A 128 -0.77 -9.32 27.50
N VAL A 129 -0.97 -9.81 26.28
CA VAL A 129 -1.25 -9.02 25.09
C VAL A 129 -2.40 -9.68 24.33
N VAL A 130 -3.27 -8.88 23.71
CA VAL A 130 -4.37 -9.41 22.91
C VAL A 130 -3.86 -9.77 21.52
N GLY A 131 -4.10 -11.01 21.09
CA GLY A 131 -3.94 -11.44 19.70
C GLY A 131 -5.26 -11.77 19.04
N TYR A 132 -5.31 -11.61 17.73
CA TYR A 132 -6.48 -11.91 16.91
C TYR A 132 -6.22 -13.14 16.07
N TYR A 133 -7.07 -14.16 16.17
CA TYR A 133 -6.87 -15.43 15.49
C TYR A 133 -8.09 -15.81 14.66
N LYS A 134 -7.89 -16.76 13.75
CA LYS A 134 -8.98 -17.32 12.96
C LYS A 134 -9.70 -18.43 13.73
N PRO A 135 -11.02 -18.34 13.99
CA PRO A 135 -11.76 -19.37 14.74
C PRO A 135 -11.58 -20.78 14.20
N ASP A 136 -11.59 -20.95 12.87
CA ASP A 136 -11.44 -22.25 12.21
C ASP A 136 -9.99 -22.79 12.25
N ARG A 137 -9.00 -21.92 12.49
CA ARG A 137 -7.56 -22.24 12.52
C ARG A 137 -6.85 -21.35 13.54
N PRO A 138 -6.89 -21.71 14.84
CA PRO A 138 -6.29 -20.90 15.90
C PRO A 138 -4.78 -20.70 15.74
N ASP A 139 -4.10 -21.58 14.99
CA ASP A 139 -2.69 -21.50 14.65
C ASP A 139 -2.33 -20.20 13.90
N LEU A 140 -3.30 -19.60 13.19
CA LEU A 140 -3.13 -18.33 12.47
C LEU A 140 -3.54 -17.17 13.38
N ILE A 141 -2.56 -16.56 14.04
CA ILE A 141 -2.74 -15.40 14.92
C ILE A 141 -1.97 -14.19 14.40
N THR A 142 -2.53 -13.00 14.62
CA THR A 142 -1.89 -11.71 14.36
C THR A 142 -1.95 -10.83 15.59
N GLU A 143 -0.86 -10.12 15.88
CA GLU A 143 -0.78 -9.16 16.99
C GLU A 143 -1.58 -7.89 16.71
N ASN A 144 -1.65 -7.49 15.44
CA ASN A 144 -2.27 -6.23 15.05
C ASN A 144 -3.69 -6.48 14.56
N ARG A 145 -4.63 -5.71 15.12
CA ARG A 145 -5.99 -5.65 14.59
C ARG A 145 -5.94 -5.20 13.14
N PRO A 146 -6.69 -5.84 12.22
CA PRO A 146 -6.82 -5.35 10.85
C PRO A 146 -7.17 -3.86 10.86
N ARG A 147 -6.34 -3.03 10.22
CA ARG A 147 -6.53 -1.57 10.20
C ARG A 147 -7.36 -1.18 9.00
N LYS A 148 -8.19 -0.15 9.17
CA LYS A 148 -8.93 0.43 8.05
C LYS A 148 -7.91 0.96 7.02
N PRO A 149 -8.09 0.68 5.72
CA PRO A 149 -7.21 1.20 4.68
C PRO A 149 -7.59 2.66 4.41
N VAL A 150 -7.14 3.56 5.28
CA VAL A 150 -7.44 5.00 5.19
C VAL A 150 -6.74 5.64 3.98
N PHE A 151 -5.55 5.13 3.64
CA PHE A 151 -4.70 5.63 2.55
C PHE A 151 -4.83 4.87 1.22
N GLY A 152 -5.64 3.81 1.14
CA GLY A 152 -5.80 3.04 -0.09
C GLY A 152 -6.39 3.90 -1.21
N GLY A 153 -5.67 4.04 -2.32
CA GLY A 153 -6.06 4.90 -3.45
C GLY A 153 -5.58 6.35 -3.37
N PHE A 154 -4.95 6.79 -2.27
CA PHE A 154 -4.60 8.22 -2.08
C PHE A 154 -3.71 8.76 -3.20
N LEU A 155 -2.69 8.00 -3.60
CA LEU A 155 -1.77 8.40 -4.68
C LEU A 155 -2.50 8.58 -6.02
N TYR A 156 -3.47 7.72 -6.32
CA TYR A 156 -4.25 7.83 -7.55
C TYR A 156 -5.21 9.03 -7.53
N PHE A 157 -5.84 9.34 -6.39
CA PHE A 157 -6.66 10.55 -6.27
C PHE A 157 -5.82 11.83 -6.35
N TYR A 158 -4.62 11.82 -5.77
CA TYR A 158 -3.67 12.92 -5.88
C TYR A 158 -3.20 13.13 -7.32
N GLY A 159 -2.85 12.05 -8.02
CA GLY A 159 -2.52 12.08 -9.45
C GLY A 159 -3.69 12.59 -10.30
N ALA A 160 -4.91 12.15 -10.01
CA ALA A 160 -6.11 12.65 -10.68
C ALA A 160 -6.30 14.16 -10.48
N ALA A 161 -6.10 14.68 -9.26
CA ALA A 161 -6.19 16.11 -8.96
C ALA A 161 -5.13 16.93 -9.71
N ILE A 162 -3.89 16.42 -9.79
CA ILE A 162 -2.81 17.05 -10.58
C ILE A 162 -3.19 17.08 -12.06
N CYS A 163 -3.61 15.96 -12.64
CA CYS A 163 -4.02 15.92 -14.04
C CYS A 163 -5.19 16.86 -14.32
N LEU A 164 -6.15 16.97 -13.39
CA LEU A 164 -7.29 17.87 -13.53
C LEU A 164 -6.84 19.34 -13.46
N PHE A 165 -5.92 19.68 -12.55
CA PHE A 165 -5.33 21.01 -12.44
C PHE A 165 -4.61 21.40 -13.74
N PHE A 166 -3.71 20.53 -14.23
CA PHE A 166 -3.01 20.79 -15.49
C PHE A 166 -3.97 20.91 -16.66
N GLY A 167 -4.99 20.03 -16.74
CA GLY A 167 -6.03 20.12 -17.76
C GLY A 167 -6.77 21.45 -17.74
N ILE A 168 -7.15 21.95 -16.56
CA ILE A 168 -7.77 23.28 -16.42
C ILE A 168 -6.82 24.36 -16.91
N VAL A 169 -5.57 24.37 -16.44
CA VAL A 169 -4.54 25.36 -16.84
C VAL A 169 -4.35 25.38 -18.35
N THR A 170 -4.28 24.20 -19.00
CA THR A 170 -4.16 24.10 -20.47
C THR A 170 -5.40 24.64 -21.19
N PHE A 171 -6.61 24.36 -20.69
CA PHE A 171 -7.84 24.88 -21.31
C PHE A 171 -8.05 26.37 -21.06
N THR A 172 -7.58 26.92 -19.94
CA THR A 172 -7.74 28.34 -19.60
C THR A 172 -6.59 29.22 -20.12
N GLY A 173 -5.53 28.63 -20.66
CA GLY A 173 -4.35 29.37 -21.16
C GLY A 173 -3.61 30.15 -20.07
N MET A 174 -3.65 29.66 -18.82
CA MET A 174 -2.98 30.28 -17.66
C MET A 174 -1.55 29.77 -17.47
#